data_AF-A0A8T5RI96-F1
#
_entry.id   AF-A0A8T5RI96-F1
#
_cell.length_a   1.000
_cell.length_b   1.000
_cell.length_c   1.000
_cell.angle_alpha   90.00
_cell.angle_beta   90.00
_cell.angle_gamma   90.00
#
_symmetry.space_group_name_H-M   'P 1'
#
loop_
_entity.id
_entity.type
_entity.pdbx_description
1 polymer ?
#
loop_
_entity_poly.entity_id
_entity_poly.type
_entity_poly.pdbx_seq_one_letter_code
_entity_poly.pdbx_strand_id
1 'polypeptide(L)'
;KGFKDSFRGQGIKFYGKDVFEKFMKKNKLEYLIRSHEVFQEGYRFFFDNRMLSIFSSTNYRGKQFLNPASYAIIKNNKIYAKILK
;
A
#
# COMPACT_ATOMS: atom_id res chain seq x y z
N LYS A 1 -3.64 -16.03 -1.93
CA LYS A 1 -4.31 -16.33 -3.21
C LYS A 1 -5.80 -16.10 -3.03
N GLY A 2 -6.49 -15.54 -4.03
CA GLY A 2 -7.92 -15.23 -4.00
C GLY A 2 -8.28 -14.05 -3.09
N PHE A 3 -9.58 -13.93 -2.83
CA PHE A 3 -10.14 -13.02 -1.82
C PHE A 3 -10.31 -13.75 -0.49
N LYS A 4 -10.13 -13.03 0.63
CA LYS A 4 -10.38 -13.54 2.00
C LYS A 4 -11.13 -12.50 2.80
N ASP A 5 -11.94 -12.92 3.76
CA ASP A 5 -12.61 -12.00 4.69
C ASP A 5 -11.59 -11.16 5.46
N SER A 6 -11.91 -9.86 5.60
CA SER A 6 -11.13 -8.94 6.40
C SER A 6 -11.74 -8.79 7.78
N PHE A 7 -10.86 -8.68 8.80
CA PHE A 7 -11.28 -8.30 10.14
C PHE A 7 -11.84 -6.86 10.21
N ARG A 8 -11.76 -6.07 9.13
CA ARG A 8 -12.22 -4.68 9.07
C ARG A 8 -13.74 -4.53 8.94
N GLY A 9 -14.47 -5.61 8.70
CA GLY A 9 -15.94 -5.61 8.67
C GLY A 9 -16.52 -6.47 7.57
N GLN A 10 -17.84 -6.67 7.63
CA GLN A 10 -18.58 -7.47 6.65
C GLN A 10 -18.46 -6.85 5.25
N GLY A 11 -18.25 -7.71 4.25
CA GLY A 11 -18.11 -7.29 2.85
C GLY A 11 -16.72 -6.75 2.48
N ILE A 12 -15.84 -6.47 3.45
CA ILE A 12 -14.46 -6.05 3.19
C ILE A 12 -13.58 -7.28 3.01
N LYS A 13 -12.83 -7.34 1.91
CA LYS A 13 -11.97 -8.48 1.58
C LYS A 13 -10.50 -8.08 1.49
N PHE A 14 -9.63 -8.94 1.98
CA PHE A 14 -8.23 -8.98 1.55
C PHE A 14 -8.13 -9.64 0.16
N TYR A 15 -7.11 -9.27 -0.60
CA TYR A 15 -6.83 -9.84 -1.91
C TYR A 15 -5.38 -10.31 -2.03
N GLY A 16 -5.18 -11.43 -2.71
CA GLY A 16 -3.86 -11.99 -3.01
C GLY A 16 -3.23 -11.43 -4.29
N LYS A 17 -1.97 -11.82 -4.53
CA LYS A 17 -1.20 -11.47 -5.72
C LYS A 17 -1.92 -11.84 -7.02
N ASP A 18 -2.59 -12.98 -7.08
CA ASP A 18 -3.35 -13.44 -8.24
C ASP A 18 -4.52 -12.52 -8.63
N VAL A 19 -5.24 -12.00 -7.63
CA VAL A 19 -6.31 -11.03 -7.84
C VAL A 19 -5.73 -9.70 -8.35
N PHE A 20 -4.63 -9.25 -7.72
CA PHE A 20 -3.89 -8.06 -8.15
C PHE A 20 -3.44 -8.19 -9.61
N GLU A 21 -2.74 -9.27 -9.99
CA GLU A 21 -2.24 -9.48 -11.36
C GLU A 21 -3.37 -9.51 -12.39
N LYS A 22 -4.49 -10.19 -12.07
CA LYS A 22 -5.66 -10.22 -12.95
C LYS A 22 -6.24 -8.82 -13.17
N PHE A 23 -6.35 -8.02 -12.10
CA PHE A 23 -6.83 -6.63 -12.18
C PHE A 23 -5.89 -5.77 -13.01
N MET A 24 -4.59 -5.81 -12.75
CA MET A 24 -3.59 -5.01 -13.46
C MET A 24 -3.57 -5.37 -14.95
N LYS A 25 -3.55 -6.66 -15.30
CA LYS A 25 -3.57 -7.13 -16.68
C LYS A 25 -4.84 -6.71 -17.43
N LYS A 26 -6.01 -6.89 -16.81
CA LYS A 26 -7.30 -6.52 -17.43
C LYS A 26 -7.37 -5.04 -17.77
N ASN A 27 -6.79 -4.19 -16.92
CA ASN A 27 -6.85 -2.74 -17.06
C ASN A 27 -5.59 -2.13 -17.70
N LYS A 28 -4.64 -2.95 -18.16
CA LYS A 28 -3.36 -2.50 -18.74
C LYS A 28 -2.60 -1.53 -17.84
N LEU A 29 -2.57 -1.82 -16.54
CA LEU A 29 -1.90 -1.00 -15.52
C LEU A 29 -0.53 -1.59 -15.14
N GLU A 30 0.42 -0.72 -14.82
CA GLU A 30 1.78 -1.10 -14.39
C GLU A 30 1.94 -1.11 -12.87
N TYR A 31 1.44 -0.07 -12.20
CA TYR A 31 1.55 0.14 -10.75
C TYR A 31 0.20 0.44 -10.08
N LEU A 32 0.05 0.04 -8.82
CA LEU A 32 -1.04 0.44 -7.94
C LEU A 32 -0.46 1.17 -6.72
N ILE A 33 -0.91 2.40 -6.47
CA ILE A 33 -0.55 3.15 -5.25
C ILE A 33 -1.80 3.30 -4.40
N ARG A 34 -1.70 2.96 -3.12
CA ARG A 34 -2.80 3.04 -2.15
C ARG A 34 -2.29 3.49 -0.78
N SER A 35 -3.22 3.77 0.14
CA SER A 35 -2.91 4.13 1.52
C SER A 35 -3.63 3.21 2.51
N HIS A 36 -4.56 3.74 3.32
CA HIS A 36 -5.45 3.03 4.25
C HIS A 36 -4.79 2.30 5.43
N GLU A 37 -3.61 1.70 5.27
CA GLU A 37 -2.93 0.96 6.33
C GLU A 37 -1.64 1.66 6.77
N VAL A 38 -1.43 1.70 8.08
CA VAL A 38 -0.21 2.21 8.70
C VAL A 38 0.84 1.09 8.75
N PHE A 39 2.08 1.44 8.41
CA PHE A 39 3.25 0.58 8.50
C PHE A 39 4.27 1.25 9.41
N GLN A 40 4.98 0.47 10.24
CA GLN A 40 6.04 1.01 11.10
C GLN A 40 7.20 1.60 10.29
N GLU A 41 7.37 1.11 9.07
CA GLU A 41 8.35 1.57 8.09
C GLU A 41 7.83 2.78 7.27
N GLY A 42 6.58 3.23 7.51
CA GLY A 42 5.91 4.34 6.83
C GLY A 42 5.21 3.94 5.53
N TYR A 43 5.89 3.17 4.69
CA TYR A 43 5.36 2.63 3.44
C TYR A 43 5.79 1.18 3.22
N ARG A 44 5.10 0.46 2.35
CA ARG A 44 5.44 -0.92 1.98
C ARG A 44 5.14 -1.20 0.52
N PHE A 45 6.08 -1.85 -0.15
CA PHE A 45 5.86 -2.43 -1.47
C PHE A 45 5.37 -3.87 -1.36
N PHE A 46 4.47 -4.25 -2.26
CA PHE A 46 3.92 -5.59 -2.42
C PHE A 46 3.99 -6.01 -3.89
N PHE A 47 3.78 -7.31 -4.12
CA PHE A 47 3.58 -7.90 -5.45
C PHE A 47 4.66 -7.44 -6.45
N ASP A 48 5.91 -7.83 -6.15
CA ASP A 48 7.10 -7.54 -6.97
C ASP A 48 7.32 -6.02 -7.19
N ASN A 49 7.13 -5.23 -6.13
CA ASN A 49 7.25 -3.76 -6.13
C ASN A 49 6.28 -3.03 -7.08
N ARG A 50 5.20 -3.70 -7.51
CA ARG A 50 4.17 -3.09 -8.37
C ARG A 50 2.98 -2.54 -7.60
N MET A 51 2.88 -2.82 -6.31
CA MET A 51 1.89 -2.18 -5.44
C MET A 51 2.57 -1.44 -4.29
N LEU A 52 2.43 -0.11 -4.22
CA LEU A 52 2.87 0.70 -3.10
C LEU A 52 1.71 0.98 -2.14
N SER A 53 1.89 0.68 -0.86
CA SER A 53 1.10 1.24 0.22
C SER A 53 1.86 2.36 0.91
N ILE A 54 1.25 3.53 1.07
CA ILE A 54 1.88 4.70 1.67
C ILE A 54 1.00 5.37 2.72
N PHE A 55 1.61 5.88 3.78
CA PHE A 55 0.90 6.54 4.88
C PHE A 55 1.60 7.85 5.27
N SER A 56 0.85 8.96 5.38
CA SER A 56 1.43 10.31 5.46
C SER A 56 1.22 11.02 6.81
N SER A 57 0.84 10.30 7.85
CA SER A 57 0.74 10.84 9.22
C SER A 57 1.70 10.11 10.15
N THR A 58 2.45 10.85 10.96
CA THR A 58 3.31 10.28 12.00
C THR A 58 2.49 9.89 13.23
N ASN A 59 2.95 8.87 13.96
CA ASN A 59 2.39 8.47 15.27
C ASN A 59 0.86 8.34 15.25
N TYR A 60 0.32 7.71 14.20
CA TYR A 60 -1.10 7.68 13.89
C TYR A 60 -1.96 7.12 15.03
N ARG A 61 -1.43 6.15 15.76
CA ARG A 61 -2.09 5.53 16.93
C ARG A 61 -1.63 6.13 18.26
N GLY A 62 -1.02 7.31 18.23
CA GLY A 62 -0.42 7.97 19.39
C GLY A 62 1.08 7.70 19.54
N LYS A 63 1.72 8.45 20.44
CA LYS A 63 3.18 8.48 20.62
C LYS A 63 3.80 7.14 21.06
N GLN A 64 3.00 6.20 21.55
CA GLN A 64 3.46 4.87 21.96
C GLN A 64 3.62 3.90 20.78
N PHE A 65 3.00 4.21 19.63
CA PHE A 65 3.03 3.40 18.42
C PHE A 65 3.63 4.22 17.29
N LEU A 66 4.96 4.27 17.28
CA LEU A 66 5.70 5.07 16.33
C LEU A 66 5.49 4.55 14.90
N ASN A 67 5.16 5.47 14.00
CA ASN A 67 5.25 5.26 12.57
C ASN A 67 5.69 6.58 11.92
N PRO A 68 6.59 6.56 10.93
CA PRO A 68 6.91 7.74 10.17
C PRO A 68 5.76 8.07 9.19
N ALA A 69 5.67 9.35 8.81
CA ALA A 69 4.94 9.76 7.63
C ALA A 69 5.82 9.49 6.39
N SER A 70 5.18 9.25 5.25
CA SER A 70 5.85 8.99 3.99
C SER A 70 5.10 9.61 2.82
N TYR A 71 5.82 9.84 1.73
CA TYR A 71 5.33 10.36 0.47
C TYR A 71 6.04 9.69 -0.71
N ALA A 72 5.46 9.76 -1.90
CA ALA A 72 6.04 9.17 -3.11
C ALA A 72 6.23 10.24 -4.18
N ILE A 73 7.36 10.18 -4.86
CA ILE A 73 7.62 10.96 -6.07
C ILE A 73 7.48 10.00 -7.26
N ILE A 74 6.68 10.38 -8.24
CA ILE A 74 6.54 9.64 -9.50
C ILE A 74 7.31 10.43 -10.56
N LYS A 75 8.32 9.80 -11.16
CA LYS A 75 9.13 10.42 -12.22
C LYS A 75 9.51 9.37 -13.25
N ASN A 76 9.29 9.66 -14.53
CA ASN A 76 9.62 8.78 -15.65
C ASN A 76 9.05 7.36 -15.48
N ASN A 77 7.78 7.28 -15.08
CA ASN A 77 7.07 6.02 -14.83
C ASN A 77 7.74 5.12 -13.76
N LYS A 78 8.53 5.71 -12.86
CA LYS A 78 9.12 5.05 -11.70
C LYS A 78 8.62 5.70 -10.42
N ILE A 79 8.44 4.88 -9.38
CA ILE A 79 7.96 5.31 -8.07
C ILE A 79 9.11 5.35 -7.08
N TYR A 80 9.28 6.48 -6.42
CA TYR A 80 10.29 6.72 -5.40
C TYR A 80 9.59 7.07 -4.08
N ALA A 81 9.38 6.06 -3.22
CA ALA A 81 8.82 6.26 -1.89
C ALA A 81 9.89 6.78 -0.91
N LYS A 82 9.50 7.70 -0.04
CA LYS A 82 10.38 8.38 0.93
C LYS A 82 9.66 8.56 2.27
N ILE A 83 10.43 8.49 3.34
CA ILE A 83 9.99 8.93 4.68
C ILE A 83 10.11 10.46 4.75
N LEU A 84 9.09 11.11 5.31
CA LEU A 84 9.14 12.53 5.65
C LEU A 84 10.10 12.72 6.83
N LYS A 85 11.14 13.52 6.63
CA LYS A 85 12.10 13.90 7.68
C LYS A 85 11.52 15.00 8.56
#